data_AF-D0NAA1-F1
#
_entry.id   AF-D0NAA1-F1
#
_cell.length_a   1.000
_cell.length_b   1.000
_cell.length_c   1.000
_cell.angle_alpha   90.00
_cell.angle_beta   90.00
_cell.angle_gamma   90.00
#
_symmetry.space_group_name_H-M   'P 1'
#
loop_
_entity.id
_entity.type
_entity.pdbx_description
1 polymer ?
#
loop_
_entity_poly.entity_id
_entity_poly.type
_entity_poly.pdbx_seq_one_letter_code
_entity_poly.pdbx_strand_id
1 'polypeptide(L)'
;MAVGRLLLALALLGATVDAKATRVRKSWAAYTNDERELYLSAVEKAMTSGNHMLFTEVYMDSDSLKQVVGTCGAPAWYRKYLLGYENMLRSLDTSFSDLTLPYWDIFEDSAKRITTTTECNGIEGCSPLLEDLGGCKGPELMAGAYVVNGEAVPSGNCANSSVAGHACANSKKCEKCIPRGDWDIGDSSLEFGPTTLADLIRHASDAKGTASSGTSTMDTLRKEVQNSIQMTLHSILGGVYETRAAAFDPIFFSH
;
A
#
# COMPACT_ATOMS: atom_id res chain seq x y z
N MET A 1 2.18 -6.01 77.02
CA MET A 1 3.04 -6.58 75.97
C MET A 1 2.19 -7.46 75.06
N ALA A 2 2.51 -7.49 73.75
CA ALA A 2 1.80 -8.11 72.62
C ALA A 2 0.52 -7.35 72.20
N VAL A 3 0.45 -6.57 71.11
CA VAL A 3 0.86 -6.72 69.69
C VAL A 3 0.01 -7.73 68.91
N GLY A 4 -0.77 -7.21 67.95
CA GLY A 4 -1.08 -7.86 66.67
C GLY A 4 -2.50 -8.44 66.54
N ARG A 5 -3.23 -8.29 65.43
CA ARG A 5 -2.95 -7.73 64.10
C ARG A 5 -4.28 -7.33 63.42
N LEU A 6 -4.27 -6.16 62.79
CA LEU A 6 -5.26 -5.70 61.82
C LEU A 6 -5.09 -6.53 60.53
N LEU A 7 -6.14 -7.22 60.07
CA LEU A 7 -6.16 -7.87 58.75
C LEU A 7 -6.70 -6.88 57.72
N LEU A 8 -5.79 -6.30 56.94
CA LEU A 8 -6.12 -5.52 55.74
C LEU A 8 -6.15 -6.50 54.56
N ALA A 9 -7.32 -6.73 53.97
CA ALA A 9 -7.44 -7.47 52.72
C ALA A 9 -7.02 -6.55 51.56
N LEU A 10 -5.80 -6.75 51.05
CA LEU A 10 -5.38 -6.16 49.78
C LEU A 10 -5.98 -7.00 48.65
N ALA A 11 -7.04 -6.50 48.03
CA ALA A 11 -7.47 -7.00 46.73
C ALA A 11 -6.43 -6.57 45.69
N LEU A 12 -5.60 -7.52 45.24
CA LEU A 12 -4.79 -7.37 44.04
C LEU A 12 -5.73 -7.28 42.85
N LEU A 13 -6.11 -6.06 42.47
CA LEU A 13 -6.54 -5.75 41.11
C LEU A 13 -5.34 -6.01 40.21
N GLY A 14 -5.21 -7.25 39.74
CA GLY A 14 -4.42 -7.55 38.58
C GLY A 14 -5.02 -6.73 37.44
N ALA A 15 -4.36 -5.62 37.07
CA ALA A 15 -4.60 -5.00 35.80
C ALA A 15 -4.30 -6.07 34.76
N THR A 16 -5.34 -6.70 34.23
CA THR A 16 -5.27 -7.34 32.92
C THR A 16 -4.88 -6.20 32.00
N VAL A 17 -3.59 -6.12 31.67
CA VAL A 17 -3.16 -5.38 30.49
C VAL A 17 -3.91 -6.06 29.37
N ASP A 18 -5.00 -5.42 28.93
CA ASP A 18 -5.65 -5.80 27.69
C ASP A 18 -4.52 -5.74 26.67
N ALA A 19 -4.07 -6.92 26.23
CA ALA A 19 -3.02 -7.04 25.25
C ALA A 19 -3.63 -6.45 23.99
N LYS A 20 -3.50 -5.12 23.83
CA LYS A 20 -4.05 -4.35 22.73
C LYS A 20 -3.87 -5.20 21.49
N ALA A 21 -4.97 -5.72 20.97
CA ALA A 21 -4.97 -6.91 20.14
C ALA A 21 -3.88 -6.81 19.07
N THR A 22 -3.03 -7.83 18.96
CA THR A 22 -1.98 -7.90 17.95
C THR A 22 -2.57 -7.44 16.62
N ARG A 23 -1.98 -6.41 16.00
CA ARG A 23 -2.47 -5.89 14.72
C ARG A 23 -2.21 -6.92 13.63
N VAL A 24 -3.27 -7.35 12.96
CA VAL A 24 -3.19 -8.33 11.86
C VAL A 24 -3.57 -7.63 10.57
N ARG A 25 -2.59 -7.44 9.68
CA ARG A 25 -2.85 -7.04 8.30
C ARG A 25 -3.43 -8.24 7.55
N LYS A 26 -4.49 -8.02 6.78
CA LYS A 26 -5.14 -9.04 5.96
C LYS A 26 -5.39 -8.51 4.55
N SER A 27 -5.64 -9.42 3.62
CA SER A 27 -6.01 -9.08 2.24
C SER A 27 -7.23 -8.18 2.24
N TRP A 28 -7.30 -7.21 1.33
CA TRP A 28 -8.50 -6.39 1.13
C TRP A 28 -9.76 -7.24 0.93
N ALA A 29 -9.65 -8.36 0.21
CA ALA A 29 -10.75 -9.30 0.02
C ALA A 29 -11.28 -9.91 1.33
N ALA A 30 -10.46 -9.95 2.38
CA ALA A 30 -10.83 -10.46 3.71
C ALA A 30 -11.33 -9.37 4.67
N TYR A 31 -11.37 -8.10 4.26
CA TYR A 31 -12.01 -7.03 5.03
C TYR A 31 -13.53 -7.17 4.98
N THR A 32 -14.18 -7.00 6.13
CA THR A 32 -15.63 -6.74 6.20
C THR A 32 -15.95 -5.38 5.61
N ASN A 33 -17.22 -5.12 5.31
CA ASN A 33 -17.66 -3.80 4.83
C ASN A 33 -17.28 -2.69 5.83
N ASP A 34 -17.47 -2.93 7.14
CA ASP A 34 -17.11 -1.96 8.19
C ASP A 34 -15.61 -1.65 8.21
N GLU A 35 -14.75 -2.65 8.01
CA GLU A 35 -13.30 -2.42 7.95
C GLU A 35 -12.89 -1.67 6.68
N ARG A 36 -13.55 -1.93 5.55
CA ARG A 36 -13.32 -1.17 4.31
C ARG A 36 -13.73 0.28 4.50
N GLU A 37 -14.93 0.52 5.01
CA GLU A 37 -15.44 1.87 5.30
C GLU A 37 -14.52 2.61 6.29
N LEU A 38 -14.06 1.92 7.34
CA LEU A 38 -13.11 2.48 8.31
C LEU A 38 -11.79 2.89 7.64
N TYR A 39 -11.24 2.02 6.79
CA TYR A 39 -10.00 2.30 6.07
C TYR A 39 -10.15 3.46 5.07
N LEU A 40 -11.19 3.43 4.24
CA LEU A 40 -11.45 4.47 3.24
C LEU A 40 -11.69 5.82 3.92
N SER A 41 -12.46 5.87 5.01
CA SER A 41 -12.71 7.09 5.79
C SER A 41 -11.43 7.65 6.40
N ALA A 42 -10.53 6.78 6.89
CA ALA A 42 -9.25 7.22 7.43
C ALA A 42 -8.32 7.77 6.35
N VAL A 43 -8.27 7.14 5.18
CA VAL A 43 -7.49 7.63 4.03
C VAL A 43 -8.05 8.95 3.51
N GLU A 44 -9.38 9.09 3.38
CA GLU A 44 -10.04 10.34 3.05
C GLU A 44 -9.66 11.44 4.05
N LYS A 45 -9.73 11.16 5.36
CA LYS A 45 -9.34 12.13 6.39
C LYS A 45 -7.85 12.49 6.28
N ALA A 46 -6.99 11.54 5.94
CA ALA A 46 -5.56 11.78 5.73
C ALA A 46 -5.29 12.68 4.51
N MET A 47 -6.02 12.46 3.41
CA MET A 47 -5.88 13.25 2.19
C MET A 47 -6.39 14.68 2.39
N THR A 48 -7.59 14.83 2.96
CA THR A 48 -8.21 16.14 3.21
C THR A 48 -7.45 16.98 4.24
N SER A 49 -6.78 16.35 5.21
CA SER A 49 -5.92 17.03 6.19
C SER A 49 -4.50 17.28 5.72
N GLY A 50 -4.11 16.78 4.54
CA GLY A 50 -2.75 16.88 3.98
C GLY A 50 -1.75 15.88 4.57
N ASN A 51 -2.14 15.05 5.54
CA ASN A 51 -1.25 14.04 6.14
C ASN A 51 -0.81 12.97 5.12
N HIS A 52 -1.68 12.60 4.18
CA HIS A 52 -1.31 11.68 3.09
C HIS A 52 -0.20 12.27 2.20
N MET A 53 -0.31 13.56 1.87
CA MET A 53 0.69 14.28 1.08
C MET A 53 2.03 14.35 1.81
N LEU A 54 2.05 14.55 3.13
CA LEU A 54 3.29 14.52 3.91
C LEU A 54 4.02 13.17 3.80
N PHE A 55 3.29 12.05 3.77
CA PHE A 55 3.91 10.74 3.55
C PHE A 55 4.48 10.61 2.12
N THR A 56 3.77 11.14 1.12
CA THR A 56 4.29 11.25 -0.26
C THR A 56 5.61 12.02 -0.28
N GLU A 57 5.68 13.16 0.41
CA GLU A 57 6.91 13.97 0.51
C GLU A 57 8.04 13.21 1.21
N VAL A 58 7.75 12.48 2.30
CA VAL A 58 8.74 11.63 3.00
C VAL A 58 9.28 10.55 2.09
N TYR A 59 8.45 9.90 1.28
CA TYR A 59 8.89 8.91 0.30
C TYR A 59 9.76 9.54 -0.79
N MET A 60 9.39 10.72 -1.28
CA MET A 60 10.09 11.43 -2.34
C MET A 60 11.41 12.07 -1.90
N ASP A 61 11.62 12.25 -0.59
CA ASP A 61 12.83 12.81 -0.03
C ASP A 61 14.08 12.06 -0.53
N SER A 62 15.13 12.82 -0.86
CA SER A 62 16.31 12.28 -1.51
C SER A 62 17.07 11.28 -0.63
N ASP A 63 17.04 11.45 0.69
CA ASP A 63 17.69 10.51 1.60
C ASP A 63 16.83 9.26 1.82
N SER A 64 15.50 9.40 1.82
CA SER A 64 14.58 8.25 1.77
C SER A 64 14.82 7.39 0.53
N LEU A 65 14.86 7.99 -0.67
CA LEU A 65 15.04 7.24 -1.92
C LEU A 65 16.38 6.50 -1.98
N LYS A 66 17.45 7.08 -1.42
CA LYS A 66 18.76 6.39 -1.31
C LYS A 66 18.69 5.13 -0.46
N GLN A 67 17.78 5.04 0.51
CA GLN A 67 17.59 3.84 1.32
C GLN A 67 16.76 2.76 0.63
N VAL A 68 15.99 3.13 -0.41
CA VAL A 68 14.97 2.27 -1.00
C VAL A 68 15.41 1.70 -2.36
N VAL A 69 15.97 2.52 -3.24
CA VAL A 69 16.24 2.09 -4.61
C VAL A 69 17.48 1.18 -4.66
N GLY A 70 17.26 -0.10 -4.91
CA GLY A 70 18.33 -1.07 -5.20
C GLY A 70 19.17 -1.51 -4.00
N THR A 71 18.79 -1.13 -2.78
CA THR A 71 19.55 -1.46 -1.56
C THR A 71 19.00 -2.71 -0.85
N CYS A 72 19.83 -3.35 -0.01
CA CYS A 72 19.38 -4.42 0.87
C CYS A 72 18.49 -3.93 2.03
N GLY A 73 18.49 -2.62 2.31
CA GLY A 73 17.70 -2.00 3.38
C GLY A 73 16.25 -1.72 3.00
N ALA A 74 15.93 -1.76 1.70
CA ALA A 74 14.60 -1.40 1.18
C ALA A 74 13.44 -2.13 1.89
N PRO A 75 13.47 -3.46 2.12
CA PRO A 75 12.36 -4.14 2.79
C PRO A 75 12.12 -3.66 4.22
N ALA A 76 13.19 -3.36 4.97
CA ALA A 76 13.07 -2.85 6.33
C ALA A 76 12.55 -1.41 6.35
N TRP A 77 13.00 -0.59 5.38
CA TRP A 77 12.53 0.78 5.22
C TRP A 77 11.02 0.81 4.93
N TYR A 78 10.54 0.04 3.94
CA TYR A 78 9.12 -0.05 3.60
C TYR A 78 8.27 -0.49 4.80
N ARG A 79 8.72 -1.50 5.56
CA ARG A 79 7.99 -1.94 6.77
C ARG A 79 7.85 -0.82 7.79
N LYS A 80 8.89 -0.01 8.02
CA LYS A 80 8.83 1.13 8.94
C LYS A 80 7.94 2.25 8.40
N TYR A 81 8.01 2.51 7.10
CA TYR A 81 7.18 3.49 6.41
C TYR A 81 5.68 3.15 6.50
N LEU A 82 5.31 1.90 6.20
CA LEU A 82 3.94 1.40 6.34
C LEU A 82 3.45 1.45 7.79
N LEU A 83 4.27 1.08 8.77
CA LEU A 83 3.92 1.21 10.19
C LEU A 83 3.68 2.67 10.58
N GLY A 84 4.49 3.59 10.07
CA GLY A 84 4.30 5.03 10.26
C GLY A 84 2.96 5.50 9.70
N TYR A 85 2.63 5.09 8.47
CA TYR A 85 1.38 5.46 7.81
C TYR A 85 0.15 4.91 8.56
N GLU A 86 0.20 3.64 8.98
CA GLU A 86 -0.85 3.05 9.81
C GLU A 86 -1.06 3.82 11.11
N ASN A 87 0.03 4.16 11.82
CA ASN A 87 -0.07 4.92 13.06
C ASN A 87 -0.61 6.33 12.84
N MET A 88 -0.26 6.97 11.71
CA MET A 88 -0.84 8.25 11.33
C MET A 88 -2.35 8.11 11.15
N LEU A 89 -2.84 7.15 10.35
CA LEU A 89 -4.27 6.93 10.15
C LEU A 89 -5.02 6.71 11.48
N ARG A 90 -4.49 5.83 12.33
CA ARG A 90 -5.05 5.53 13.67
C ARG A 90 -5.05 6.74 14.62
N SER A 91 -4.24 7.77 14.34
CA SER A 91 -4.15 8.98 15.16
C SER A 91 -5.10 10.09 14.74
N LEU A 92 -5.66 10.02 13.53
CA LEU A 92 -6.53 11.08 12.99
C LEU A 92 -7.88 11.15 13.70
N ASP A 93 -8.34 10.04 14.27
CA ASP A 93 -9.58 9.95 15.04
C ASP A 93 -9.54 8.76 16.00
N THR A 94 -10.24 8.86 17.13
CA THR A 94 -10.42 7.73 18.04
C THR A 94 -11.19 6.58 17.40
N SER A 95 -12.07 6.82 16.42
CA SER A 95 -12.77 5.75 15.71
C SER A 95 -11.83 4.88 14.88
N PHE A 96 -10.70 5.43 14.40
CA PHE A 96 -9.69 4.70 13.64
C PHE A 96 -8.72 3.93 14.54
N SER A 97 -8.95 3.90 15.86
CA SER A 97 -7.98 3.37 16.81
C SER A 97 -7.60 1.92 16.57
N ASP A 98 -8.42 1.14 15.87
CA ASP A 98 -8.22 -0.29 15.59
C ASP A 98 -7.88 -0.60 14.13
N LEU A 99 -7.81 0.40 13.26
CA LEU A 99 -7.48 0.26 11.83
C LEU A 99 -6.13 -0.44 11.64
N THR A 100 -6.08 -1.41 10.74
CA THR A 100 -4.85 -1.97 10.18
C THR A 100 -4.72 -1.62 8.70
N LEU A 101 -3.52 -1.64 8.15
CA LEU A 101 -3.37 -1.52 6.70
C LEU A 101 -3.74 -2.83 5.99
N PRO A 102 -4.58 -2.79 4.94
CA PRO A 102 -4.79 -3.94 4.09
C PRO A 102 -3.53 -4.25 3.27
N TYR A 103 -3.47 -5.43 2.67
CA TYR A 103 -2.57 -5.68 1.54
C TYR A 103 -3.39 -6.04 0.31
N TRP A 104 -2.85 -5.71 -0.86
CA TRP A 104 -3.42 -6.11 -2.14
C TRP A 104 -2.89 -7.50 -2.50
N ASP A 105 -3.79 -8.48 -2.54
CA ASP A 105 -3.46 -9.84 -2.99
C ASP A 105 -3.48 -9.92 -4.52
N ILE A 106 -2.43 -9.36 -5.13
CA ILE A 106 -2.25 -9.34 -6.58
C ILE A 106 -2.25 -10.74 -7.20
N PHE A 107 -1.83 -11.77 -6.46
CA PHE A 107 -1.76 -13.14 -7.00
C PHE A 107 -3.14 -13.77 -7.07
N GLU A 108 -3.98 -13.53 -6.06
CA GLU A 108 -5.39 -13.92 -6.08
C GLU A 108 -6.15 -13.21 -7.21
N ASP A 109 -5.93 -11.91 -7.40
CA ASP A 109 -6.57 -11.17 -8.48
C ASP A 109 -6.05 -11.63 -9.87
N SER A 110 -4.77 -11.97 -10.00
CA SER A 110 -4.22 -12.64 -11.20
C SER A 110 -4.88 -14.00 -11.46
N ALA A 111 -5.15 -14.77 -10.40
CA ALA A 111 -5.82 -16.08 -10.51
C ALA A 111 -7.26 -15.95 -11.00
N LYS A 112 -8.01 -14.97 -10.48
CA LYS A 112 -9.38 -14.67 -10.91
C LYS A 112 -9.49 -14.36 -12.40
N ARG A 113 -8.48 -13.69 -12.95
CA ARG A 113 -8.47 -13.33 -14.38
C ARG A 113 -8.32 -14.55 -15.30
N ILE A 114 -7.58 -15.58 -14.86
CA ILE A 114 -7.29 -16.76 -15.70
C ILE A 114 -8.26 -17.92 -15.45
N THR A 115 -9.15 -17.81 -14.46
CA THR A 115 -10.18 -18.83 -14.24
C THR A 115 -11.33 -18.70 -15.25
N THR A 116 -11.99 -19.81 -15.53
CA THR A 116 -13.22 -19.86 -16.34
C THR A 116 -14.49 -19.61 -15.53
N THR A 117 -14.37 -19.45 -14.20
CA THR A 117 -15.50 -19.35 -13.27
C THR A 117 -15.79 -17.93 -12.78
N THR A 118 -14.92 -16.97 -13.10
CA THR A 118 -15.04 -15.58 -12.67
C THR A 118 -14.95 -14.69 -13.90
N GLU A 119 -16.00 -13.92 -14.15
CA GLU A 119 -15.98 -12.88 -15.18
C GLU A 119 -15.48 -11.59 -14.54
N CYS A 120 -14.20 -11.26 -14.77
CA CYS A 120 -13.63 -9.96 -14.48
C CYS A 120 -12.77 -9.52 -15.67
N ASN A 121 -12.87 -8.24 -16.04
CA ASN A 121 -12.16 -7.68 -17.18
C ASN A 121 -11.16 -6.61 -16.71
N GLY A 122 -9.94 -6.68 -17.24
CA GLY A 122 -8.85 -5.78 -16.84
C GLY A 122 -8.39 -5.98 -15.39
N ILE A 123 -7.38 -5.22 -14.99
CA ILE A 123 -6.85 -5.25 -13.62
C ILE A 123 -7.84 -4.67 -12.60
N GLU A 124 -8.59 -3.63 -12.97
CA GLU A 124 -9.59 -3.00 -12.08
C GLU A 124 -10.72 -3.96 -11.74
N GLY A 125 -11.37 -4.54 -12.76
CA GLY A 125 -12.54 -5.40 -12.54
C GLY A 125 -12.21 -6.71 -11.81
N CYS A 126 -10.94 -7.14 -11.82
CA CYS A 126 -10.50 -8.30 -11.06
C CYS A 126 -10.06 -7.96 -9.62
N SER A 127 -9.92 -6.67 -9.31
CA SER A 127 -9.42 -6.20 -8.02
C SER A 127 -10.42 -5.29 -7.29
N PRO A 128 -11.14 -5.81 -6.28
CA PRO A 128 -12.03 -4.97 -5.49
C PRO A 128 -11.29 -3.88 -4.71
N LEU A 129 -9.96 -3.99 -4.53
CA LEU A 129 -9.15 -2.93 -3.94
C LEU A 129 -9.03 -1.73 -4.88
N LEU A 130 -8.78 -1.96 -6.17
CA LEU A 130 -8.65 -0.88 -7.15
C LEU A 130 -9.98 -0.15 -7.36
N GLU A 131 -11.09 -0.90 -7.43
CA GLU A 131 -12.44 -0.34 -7.51
C GLU A 131 -12.75 0.53 -6.28
N ASP A 132 -12.57 0.00 -5.08
CA ASP A 132 -12.88 0.71 -3.83
C ASP A 132 -11.97 1.92 -3.60
N LEU A 133 -10.73 1.91 -4.11
CA LEU A 133 -9.81 3.04 -4.07
C LEU A 133 -10.04 4.07 -5.19
N GLY A 134 -11.11 3.93 -5.96
CA GLY A 134 -11.59 4.96 -6.89
C GLY A 134 -11.40 4.68 -8.37
N GLY A 135 -10.88 3.50 -8.72
CA GLY A 135 -10.69 3.08 -10.12
C GLY A 135 -9.72 3.99 -10.89
N CYS A 136 -9.69 3.84 -12.22
CA CYS A 136 -8.89 4.70 -13.11
C CYS A 136 -9.68 5.75 -13.88
N LYS A 137 -11.01 5.69 -13.86
CA LYS A 137 -11.85 6.52 -14.74
C LYS A 137 -11.86 7.99 -14.35
N GLY A 138 -11.73 8.86 -15.35
CA GLY A 138 -11.82 10.31 -15.19
C GLY A 138 -11.41 11.06 -16.45
N PRO A 139 -11.42 12.40 -16.45
CA PRO A 139 -10.92 13.20 -17.57
C PRO A 139 -9.44 12.91 -17.83
N GLU A 140 -9.06 12.78 -19.11
CA GLU A 140 -7.67 12.63 -19.52
C GLU A 140 -6.87 13.89 -19.17
N LEU A 141 -5.67 13.68 -18.63
CA LEU A 141 -4.73 14.74 -18.28
C LEU A 141 -3.69 14.90 -19.39
N MET A 142 -3.46 16.15 -19.78
CA MET A 142 -2.33 16.48 -20.64
C MET A 142 -1.01 16.15 -19.92
N ALA A 143 -0.06 15.63 -20.67
CA ALA A 143 1.27 15.30 -20.16
C ALA A 143 1.93 16.48 -19.43
N GLY A 144 2.38 16.24 -18.19
CA GLY A 144 3.02 17.25 -17.34
C GLY A 144 2.09 18.31 -16.75
N ALA A 145 0.77 18.27 -17.01
CA ALA A 145 -0.17 19.25 -16.47
C ALA A 145 -0.48 19.06 -14.98
N TYR A 146 -0.26 17.85 -14.47
CA TYR A 146 -0.42 17.50 -13.05
C TYR A 146 0.96 17.35 -12.41
N VAL A 147 1.19 18.03 -11.29
CA VAL A 147 2.48 18.05 -10.61
C VAL A 147 2.30 17.71 -9.13
N VAL A 148 2.97 16.67 -8.65
CA VAL A 148 2.96 16.24 -7.25
C VAL A 148 4.34 16.50 -6.66
N ASN A 149 4.43 17.42 -5.68
CA ASN A 149 5.69 17.75 -5.01
C ASN A 149 6.87 17.99 -5.99
N GLY A 150 6.61 18.73 -7.08
CA GLY A 150 7.61 19.03 -8.12
C GLY A 150 7.84 17.92 -9.16
N GLU A 151 7.25 16.75 -8.99
CA GLU A 151 7.28 15.67 -9.98
C GLU A 151 6.12 15.84 -10.98
N ALA A 152 6.44 16.00 -12.26
CA ALA A 152 5.45 16.10 -13.33
C ALA A 152 4.94 14.70 -13.71
N VAL A 153 3.62 14.53 -13.75
CA VAL A 153 2.99 13.26 -14.14
C VAL A 153 2.97 13.14 -15.68
N PRO A 154 3.43 12.03 -16.26
CA PRO A 154 3.62 11.90 -17.70
C PRO A 154 2.32 11.84 -18.50
N SER A 155 1.28 11.16 -18.01
CA SER A 155 -0.05 11.10 -18.63
C SER A 155 -1.03 10.44 -17.63
N GLY A 156 -2.28 10.23 -18.03
CA GLY A 156 -3.24 9.44 -17.27
C GLY A 156 -4.62 10.09 -17.17
N ASN A 157 -5.52 9.40 -16.50
CA ASN A 157 -6.87 9.84 -16.21
C ASN A 157 -6.95 10.37 -14.78
N CYS A 158 -7.66 11.47 -14.61
CA CYS A 158 -7.92 12.12 -13.31
C CYS A 158 -8.99 11.35 -12.56
N ALA A 159 -8.62 10.22 -11.95
CA ALA A 159 -9.52 9.35 -11.18
C ALA A 159 -10.05 10.07 -9.95
N ASN A 160 -11.37 10.25 -9.87
CA ASN A 160 -12.02 11.16 -8.92
C ASN A 160 -13.16 10.53 -8.12
N SER A 161 -13.26 9.20 -8.13
CA SER A 161 -14.22 8.44 -7.32
C SER A 161 -13.59 7.99 -5.99
N SER A 162 -14.43 7.73 -4.99
CA SER A 162 -13.98 7.29 -3.65
C SER A 162 -12.85 8.19 -3.10
N VAL A 163 -11.88 7.63 -2.38
CA VAL A 163 -10.73 8.35 -1.81
C VAL A 163 -9.92 9.11 -2.86
N ALA A 164 -9.87 8.68 -4.13
CA ALA A 164 -9.14 9.40 -5.17
C ALA A 164 -9.71 10.82 -5.38
N GLY A 165 -11.02 11.01 -5.17
CA GLY A 165 -11.70 12.32 -5.20
C GLY A 165 -11.26 13.30 -4.11
N HIS A 166 -10.48 12.87 -3.13
CA HIS A 166 -10.01 13.67 -2.00
C HIS A 166 -8.53 14.05 -2.11
N ALA A 167 -7.83 13.54 -3.13
CA ALA A 167 -6.43 13.85 -3.34
C ALA A 167 -6.23 15.30 -3.80
N CYS A 168 -5.29 15.99 -3.15
CA CYS A 168 -4.86 17.33 -3.49
C CYS A 168 -3.33 17.35 -3.55
N ALA A 169 -2.77 17.65 -4.72
CA ALA A 169 -1.31 17.81 -4.83
C ALA A 169 -0.86 19.19 -4.28
N ASN A 170 -1.78 20.15 -4.27
CA ASN A 170 -1.54 21.50 -3.78
C ASN A 170 -2.69 21.98 -2.87
N SER A 171 -2.36 22.46 -1.68
CA SER A 171 -3.35 22.98 -0.72
C SER A 171 -4.10 24.23 -1.19
N LYS A 172 -3.56 24.98 -2.17
CA LYS A 172 -4.19 26.18 -2.75
C LYS A 172 -5.10 25.86 -3.93
N LYS A 173 -4.86 24.75 -4.63
CA LYS A 173 -5.63 24.28 -5.78
C LYS A 173 -5.74 22.78 -5.66
N CYS A 174 -6.82 22.31 -5.05
CA CYS A 174 -7.06 20.88 -4.92
C CYS A 174 -7.70 20.35 -6.22
N GLU A 175 -6.98 19.45 -6.89
CA GLU A 175 -7.43 18.81 -8.12
C GLU A 175 -8.56 17.81 -7.90
N LYS A 176 -8.69 17.26 -6.68
CA LYS A 176 -9.71 16.27 -6.30
C LYS A 176 -9.68 15.03 -7.19
N CYS A 177 -8.48 14.59 -7.55
CA CYS A 177 -8.28 13.37 -8.30
C CYS A 177 -6.84 12.88 -8.19
N ILE A 178 -6.65 11.60 -8.52
CA ILE A 178 -5.34 10.96 -8.65
C ILE A 178 -5.11 10.62 -10.12
N PRO A 179 -4.01 11.07 -10.75
CA PRO A 179 -3.63 10.63 -12.08
C PRO A 179 -3.31 9.14 -12.09
N ARG A 180 -4.10 8.34 -12.82
CA ARG A 180 -3.90 6.89 -12.98
C ARG A 180 -3.83 6.52 -14.46
N GLY A 181 -3.09 5.47 -14.80
CA GLY A 181 -3.12 4.89 -16.14
C GLY A 181 -4.53 4.41 -16.51
N ASP A 182 -4.81 4.24 -17.79
CA ASP A 182 -6.08 3.67 -18.24
C ASP A 182 -6.04 2.15 -18.13
N TRP A 183 -6.76 1.61 -17.15
CA TRP A 183 -6.80 0.17 -16.86
C TRP A 183 -7.79 -0.59 -17.75
N ASP A 184 -8.53 0.10 -18.62
CA ASP A 184 -9.46 -0.53 -19.56
C ASP A 184 -8.86 -0.78 -20.94
N ILE A 185 -7.66 -0.28 -21.22
CA ILE A 185 -7.00 -0.47 -22.51
C ILE A 185 -6.41 -1.89 -22.59
N GLY A 186 -6.98 -2.71 -23.47
CA GLY A 186 -6.32 -3.88 -24.09
C GLY A 186 -6.00 -5.05 -23.16
N ASP A 187 -7.01 -5.63 -22.50
CA ASP A 187 -6.82 -6.70 -21.50
C ASP A 187 -5.66 -6.37 -20.55
N SER A 188 -5.53 -5.09 -20.14
CA SER A 188 -4.50 -4.66 -19.21
C SER A 188 -4.57 -5.61 -18.02
N SER A 189 -3.57 -6.47 -17.94
CA SER A 189 -3.60 -7.63 -17.10
C SER A 189 -2.40 -7.56 -16.21
N LEU A 190 -2.56 -8.11 -15.02
CA LEU A 190 -1.41 -8.49 -14.23
C LEU A 190 -0.57 -9.41 -15.11
N GLU A 191 0.54 -8.87 -15.63
CA GLU A 191 1.44 -9.56 -16.57
C GLU A 191 2.13 -10.76 -15.91
N PHE A 192 2.02 -10.87 -14.59
CA PHE A 192 2.49 -11.99 -13.79
C PHE A 192 1.33 -12.88 -13.32
N GLY A 193 1.54 -14.19 -13.42
CA GLY A 193 0.59 -15.21 -13.01
C GLY A 193 0.59 -15.45 -11.49
N PRO A 194 -0.37 -16.24 -10.99
CA PRO A 194 -0.50 -16.52 -9.55
C PRO A 194 0.70 -17.28 -8.96
N THR A 195 1.50 -17.95 -9.80
CA THR A 195 2.69 -18.71 -9.34
C THR A 195 3.96 -17.89 -9.30
N THR A 196 3.96 -16.65 -9.80
CA THR A 196 5.18 -15.87 -10.01
C THR A 196 6.03 -15.76 -8.75
N LEU A 197 5.45 -15.47 -7.58
CA LEU A 197 6.23 -15.36 -6.34
C LEU A 197 6.91 -16.69 -5.96
N ALA A 198 6.24 -17.82 -6.13
CA ALA A 198 6.81 -19.13 -5.86
C ALA A 198 7.98 -19.45 -6.82
N ASP A 199 7.84 -19.06 -8.08
CA ASP A 199 8.90 -19.20 -9.09
C ASP A 199 10.14 -18.35 -8.76
N LEU A 200 9.94 -17.10 -8.29
CA LEU A 200 11.04 -16.24 -7.85
C LEU A 200 11.75 -16.79 -6.61
N ILE A 201 11.00 -17.32 -5.63
CA ILE A 201 11.59 -17.95 -4.44
C ILE A 201 12.44 -19.16 -4.83
N ARG A 202 11.94 -20.01 -5.73
CA ARG A 202 12.67 -21.16 -6.25
C ARG A 202 13.93 -20.72 -6.99
N HIS A 203 13.82 -19.77 -7.91
CA HIS A 203 14.96 -19.28 -8.69
C HIS A 203 16.04 -18.65 -7.79
N ALA A 204 15.66 -17.84 -6.81
CA ALA A 204 16.59 -17.27 -5.84
C ALA A 204 17.29 -18.34 -4.98
N SER A 205 16.60 -19.42 -4.63
CA SER A 205 17.18 -20.57 -3.93
C SER A 205 18.21 -21.31 -4.80
N ASP A 206 17.89 -21.55 -6.07
CA ASP A 206 18.74 -22.26 -7.02
C ASP A 206 20.01 -21.47 -7.37
N ALA A 207 19.90 -20.13 -7.47
CA ALA A 207 21.01 -19.22 -7.73
C ALA A 207 22.12 -19.27 -6.66
N LYS A 208 21.82 -19.76 -5.45
CA LYS A 208 22.78 -19.96 -4.37
C LYS A 208 23.85 -21.01 -4.72
N GLY A 209 23.53 -21.95 -5.60
CA GLY A 209 24.43 -23.04 -6.00
C GLY A 209 25.38 -22.72 -7.15
N THR A 210 25.17 -21.60 -7.85
CA THR A 210 25.92 -21.21 -9.06
C THR A 210 26.75 -19.93 -8.90
N ALA A 211 26.54 -19.20 -7.79
CA ALA A 211 27.16 -17.90 -7.58
C ALA A 211 28.57 -17.99 -6.98
N SER A 212 29.58 -17.86 -7.84
CA SER A 212 30.95 -17.45 -7.45
C SER A 212 31.01 -15.99 -6.92
N SER A 213 29.87 -15.30 -6.78
CA SER A 213 29.76 -13.84 -6.65
C SER A 213 29.37 -13.32 -5.27
N GLY A 214 29.22 -14.17 -4.25
CA GLY A 214 28.94 -13.72 -2.86
C GLY A 214 27.55 -13.09 -2.63
N THR A 215 26.66 -13.11 -3.64
CA THR A 215 25.28 -12.63 -3.51
C THR A 215 24.43 -13.63 -2.72
N SER A 216 23.73 -13.15 -1.69
CA SER A 216 22.84 -14.01 -0.88
C SER A 216 21.51 -14.32 -1.60
N THR A 217 20.89 -15.46 -1.30
CA THR A 217 19.53 -15.82 -1.74
C THR A 217 18.53 -14.68 -1.53
N MET A 218 18.63 -13.97 -0.40
CA MET A 218 17.73 -12.85 -0.10
C MET A 218 17.96 -11.64 -0.99
N ASP A 219 19.20 -11.37 -1.41
CA ASP A 219 19.47 -10.27 -2.35
C ASP A 219 18.99 -10.61 -3.77
N THR A 220 19.13 -11.88 -4.18
CA THR A 220 18.55 -12.36 -5.45
C THR A 220 17.03 -12.24 -5.45
N LEU A 221 16.37 -12.78 -4.41
CA LEU A 221 14.91 -12.71 -4.30
C LEU A 221 14.40 -11.26 -4.29
N ARG A 222 15.08 -10.37 -3.55
CA ARG A 222 14.74 -8.94 -3.50
C ARG A 222 14.79 -8.31 -4.89
N LYS A 223 15.87 -8.52 -5.63
CA LYS A 223 16.04 -7.95 -6.99
C LYS A 223 14.96 -8.46 -7.95
N GLU A 224 14.64 -9.74 -7.85
CA GLU A 224 13.64 -10.37 -8.70
C GLU A 224 12.23 -9.88 -8.38
N VAL A 225 11.85 -9.81 -7.09
CA VAL A 225 10.56 -9.23 -6.69
C VAL A 225 10.44 -7.78 -7.15
N GLN A 226 11.53 -7.00 -7.00
CA GLN A 226 11.55 -5.61 -7.45
C GLN A 226 11.33 -5.52 -8.97
N ASN A 227 12.06 -6.29 -9.76
CA ASN A 227 12.04 -6.15 -11.22
C ASN A 227 10.81 -6.81 -11.87
N SER A 228 10.32 -7.92 -11.34
CA SER A 228 9.26 -8.72 -11.95
C SER A 228 7.85 -8.43 -11.44
N ILE A 229 7.74 -7.83 -10.25
CA ILE A 229 6.44 -7.55 -9.63
C ILE A 229 6.28 -6.05 -9.42
N GLN A 230 7.19 -5.44 -8.63
CA GLN A 230 7.06 -4.03 -8.28
C GLN A 230 7.13 -3.14 -9.52
N MET A 231 8.20 -3.22 -10.34
CA MET A 231 8.33 -2.37 -11.52
C MET A 231 7.21 -2.60 -12.56
N THR A 232 6.74 -3.83 -12.69
CA THR A 232 5.59 -4.17 -13.56
C THR A 232 4.32 -3.48 -13.07
N LEU A 233 4.03 -3.53 -11.77
CA LEU A 233 2.87 -2.81 -11.21
C LEU A 233 3.01 -1.29 -11.35
N HIS A 234 4.21 -0.75 -11.15
CA HIS A 234 4.46 0.66 -11.42
C HIS A 234 4.11 1.06 -12.85
N SER A 235 4.50 0.23 -13.83
CA SER A 235 4.20 0.47 -15.25
C SER A 235 2.72 0.29 -15.58
N ILE A 236 2.06 -0.75 -15.06
CA ILE A 236 0.65 -1.05 -15.37
C ILE A 236 -0.28 0.00 -14.76
N LEU A 237 -0.04 0.38 -13.50
CA LEU A 237 -0.89 1.36 -12.82
C LEU A 237 -0.73 2.75 -13.43
N GLY A 238 0.46 3.08 -13.97
CA GLY A 238 0.73 4.30 -14.73
C GLY A 238 0.44 5.59 -13.95
N GLY A 239 0.42 6.72 -14.66
CA GLY A 239 0.01 7.98 -14.06
C GLY A 239 0.98 8.46 -12.99
N VAL A 240 0.49 8.78 -11.79
CA VAL A 240 1.38 9.15 -10.69
C VAL A 240 2.18 7.95 -10.19
N TYR A 241 1.65 6.73 -10.36
CA TYR A 241 2.22 5.52 -9.80
C TYR A 241 3.53 5.12 -10.49
N GLU A 242 3.73 5.42 -11.77
CA GLU A 242 4.99 5.15 -12.48
C GLU A 242 6.12 6.15 -12.14
N THR A 243 5.83 7.20 -11.36
CA THR A 243 6.77 8.29 -11.06
C THR A 243 7.40 8.15 -9.68
N ARG A 244 8.29 9.08 -9.33
CA ARG A 244 8.81 9.20 -7.96
C ARG A 244 7.73 9.53 -6.93
N ALA A 245 6.59 10.06 -7.36
CA ALA A 245 5.46 10.41 -6.51
C ALA A 245 4.47 9.25 -6.29
N ALA A 246 4.84 7.99 -6.57
CA ALA A 246 3.93 6.84 -6.48
C ALA A 246 3.16 6.72 -5.15
N ALA A 247 3.76 7.13 -4.03
CA ALA A 247 3.11 7.14 -2.72
C ALA A 247 1.95 8.14 -2.56
N PHE A 248 1.70 9.00 -3.56
CA PHE A 248 0.53 9.86 -3.68
C PHE A 248 -0.74 9.08 -4.00
N ASP A 249 -0.60 7.89 -4.58
CA ASP A 249 -1.71 6.97 -4.78
C ASP A 249 -1.83 6.04 -3.55
N PRO A 250 -3.00 5.97 -2.89
CA PRO A 250 -3.20 5.12 -1.72
C PRO A 250 -3.02 3.63 -1.99
N ILE A 251 -3.04 3.18 -3.26
CA ILE A 251 -2.70 1.80 -3.64
C ILE A 251 -1.28 1.44 -3.14
N PHE A 252 -0.36 2.42 -3.10
CA PHE A 252 1.03 2.22 -2.67
C PHE A 252 1.18 1.59 -1.28
N PHE A 253 0.25 1.88 -0.37
CA PHE A 253 0.33 1.38 1.01
C PHE A 253 -0.20 -0.06 1.15
N SER A 254 -0.87 -0.56 0.11
CA SER A 254 -1.39 -1.92 0.02
C SER A 254 -0.54 -2.82 -0.88
N HIS A 255 0.18 -2.24 -1.83
CA HIS A 255 1.19 -2.90 -2.66
C HIS A 255 2.41 -3.34 -1.84
#